data_AF-A0AA43GWT9-F1
#
_entry.id   AF-A0AA43GWT9-F1
#
_cell.length_a   1.000
_cell.length_b   1.000
_cell.length_c   1.000
_cell.angle_alpha   90.00
_cell.angle_beta   90.00
_cell.angle_gamma   90.00
#
_symmetry.space_group_name_H-M   'P 1'
#
loop_
_entity.id
_entity.type
_entity.pdbx_description
1 polymer ?
#
loop_
_entity_poly.entity_id
_entity_poly.type
_entity_poly.pdbx_seq_one_letter_code
_entity_poly.pdbx_strand_id
1 'polypeptide(L)'
;MDNKTSKQRSNQPQNLAFTRPKTKKDNNKKLSLKDKFDPQLLEKNPWGQFLLFVEDVYVYKKSIRSIENQGNKPGEILKIAIKNLNETYQASWAEILNQIPQSYCQEADKFYYHISNRKKLTPQKVYQESQAAIKGLINNAEYGFIYSDNRDIGRIIQLCDAINYFHKNPSKTYLILSQLEAYVPGDAKPLFTESTVFQSIIEGGSQQRLTDFGMALMKHFRVTHTAIKDETAGNLILSMGEIERELKTQITTLEAEKLELTNELKQSRQQVRENALIEIAQDLQNSPQPGLHHIDKIISSLESQIKETGEAELSSDDAQTIFIILRNFMTILQKLGIESYPQSLQESFTISELELAKYTYVGTPFTKEKKKVKCIQKGWKVNDKVITPAKVKELIPSSEGN
;
A
#
# COMPACT_ATOMS: atom_id res chain seq x y z
N MET A 1 -43.11 -13.59 3.67
CA MET A 1 -43.20 -14.75 4.59
C MET A 1 -42.55 -15.93 3.88
N ASP A 2 -41.23 -15.94 3.68
CA ASP A 2 -40.13 -16.02 4.68
C ASP A 2 -40.16 -17.39 5.37
N ASN A 3 -39.11 -18.21 5.37
CA ASN A 3 -37.74 -17.81 5.68
C ASN A 3 -36.71 -18.76 5.06
N LYS A 4 -35.69 -18.17 4.44
CA LYS A 4 -34.42 -18.81 4.05
C LYS A 4 -33.54 -18.92 5.29
N THR A 5 -33.06 -20.12 5.64
CA THR A 5 -31.94 -20.27 6.57
C THR A 5 -30.66 -20.57 5.80
N SER A 6 -29.76 -19.59 5.86
CA SER A 6 -28.39 -19.59 5.38
C SER A 6 -27.54 -20.61 6.13
N LYS A 7 -26.70 -21.37 5.41
CA LYS A 7 -25.51 -22.00 5.98
C LYS A 7 -24.27 -21.31 5.42
N GLN A 8 -23.65 -20.52 6.28
CA GLN A 8 -22.32 -19.95 6.12
C GLN A 8 -21.32 -21.07 5.78
N ARG A 9 -20.58 -20.92 4.69
CA ARG A 9 -19.34 -21.67 4.44
C ARG A 9 -18.19 -20.84 5.01
N SER A 10 -17.68 -21.22 6.17
CA SER A 10 -16.39 -20.74 6.65
C SER A 10 -15.27 -21.46 5.87
N ASN A 11 -14.53 -20.71 5.06
CA ASN A 11 -13.27 -21.17 4.50
C ASN A 11 -12.19 -21.11 5.58
N GLN A 12 -11.78 -22.26 6.10
CA GLN A 12 -10.45 -22.44 6.67
C GLN A 12 -9.60 -23.25 5.67
N PRO A 13 -8.36 -22.85 5.39
CA PRO A 13 -7.48 -23.61 4.51
C PRO A 13 -7.05 -24.92 5.20
N GLN A 14 -7.47 -26.05 4.63
CA GLN A 14 -6.96 -27.36 5.04
C GLN A 14 -5.49 -27.48 4.63
N ASN A 15 -4.62 -27.59 5.64
CA ASN A 15 -3.26 -28.08 5.52
C ASN A 15 -3.25 -29.45 4.81
N LEU A 16 -2.91 -29.48 3.52
CA LEU A 16 -2.51 -30.70 2.83
C LEU A 16 -1.05 -31.00 3.17
N ALA A 17 -0.82 -31.46 4.40
CA ALA A 17 0.38 -32.19 4.74
C ALA A 17 0.38 -33.50 3.96
N PHE A 18 1.25 -33.61 2.95
CA PHE A 18 1.49 -34.85 2.23
C PHE A 18 2.03 -35.92 3.20
N THR A 19 1.14 -36.78 3.71
CA THR A 19 1.53 -37.97 4.46
C THR A 19 2.08 -39.02 3.49
N ARG A 20 3.39 -39.30 3.65
CA ARG A 20 4.14 -40.37 2.95
C ARG A 20 3.47 -41.74 3.12
N PRO A 21 3.30 -42.55 2.07
CA PRO A 21 3.05 -43.98 2.23
C PRO A 21 4.32 -44.65 2.77
N LYS A 22 4.22 -45.36 3.91
CA LYS A 22 5.28 -46.24 4.40
C LYS A 22 5.38 -47.46 3.47
N THR A 23 6.40 -47.53 2.63
CA THR A 23 6.75 -48.75 1.88
C THR A 23 7.90 -49.50 2.55
N LYS A 24 7.79 -50.84 2.48
CA LYS A 24 8.62 -51.86 3.13
C LYS A 24 10.13 -51.69 2.84
N LYS A 25 10.96 -51.94 3.85
CA LYS A 25 12.43 -51.94 3.80
C LYS A 25 12.93 -53.02 2.84
N ASP A 26 13.59 -52.61 1.75
CA ASP A 26 14.53 -53.44 0.99
C ASP A 26 15.97 -53.03 1.38
N ASN A 27 16.78 -54.01 1.79
CA ASN A 27 18.07 -53.87 2.47
C ASN A 27 19.29 -53.56 1.56
N ASN A 28 19.13 -52.90 0.42
CA ASN A 28 20.26 -52.36 -0.34
C ASN A 28 20.28 -50.83 -0.20
N LYS A 29 20.73 -50.33 0.96
CA LYS A 29 20.95 -48.89 1.17
C LYS A 29 22.12 -48.44 0.30
N LYS A 30 21.84 -47.87 -0.88
CA LYS A 30 22.75 -46.90 -1.47
C LYS A 30 22.83 -45.71 -0.51
N LEU A 31 24.04 -45.27 -0.19
CA LEU A 31 24.30 -44.08 0.61
C LEU A 31 23.62 -42.89 -0.07
N SER A 32 22.67 -42.26 0.63
CA SER A 32 22.04 -41.03 0.15
C SER A 32 23.00 -39.86 0.35
N LEU A 33 22.88 -38.81 -0.47
CA LEU A 33 23.53 -37.52 -0.23
C LEU A 33 23.30 -37.03 1.21
N LYS A 34 22.12 -37.28 1.78
CA LYS A 34 21.76 -36.92 3.16
C LYS A 34 22.58 -37.66 4.22
N ASP A 35 23.19 -38.79 3.87
CA ASP A 35 24.07 -39.54 4.78
C ASP A 35 25.53 -39.03 4.72
N LYS A 36 25.89 -38.27 3.68
CA LYS A 36 27.27 -37.81 3.42
C LYS A 36 27.50 -36.32 3.71
N PHE A 37 26.45 -35.50 3.64
CA PHE A 37 26.51 -34.05 3.86
C PHE A 37 25.50 -33.60 4.90
N ASP A 38 25.79 -32.47 5.54
CA ASP A 38 24.86 -31.82 6.46
C ASP A 38 23.54 -31.47 5.73
N PRO A 39 22.38 -31.91 6.25
CA PRO A 39 21.08 -31.55 5.70
C PRO A 39 20.88 -30.04 5.51
N GLN A 40 21.40 -29.19 6.41
CA GLN A 40 21.26 -27.74 6.27
C GLN A 40 22.04 -27.19 5.07
N LEU A 41 23.22 -27.77 4.79
CA LEU A 41 24.01 -27.42 3.62
C LEU A 41 23.27 -27.80 2.35
N LEU A 42 22.69 -29.00 2.30
CA LEU A 42 21.93 -29.47 1.13
C LEU A 42 20.67 -28.64 0.90
N GLU A 43 20.01 -28.19 1.97
CA GLU A 43 18.78 -27.41 1.86
C GLU A 43 19.01 -25.98 1.38
N LYS A 44 20.11 -25.35 1.82
CA LYS A 44 20.47 -23.97 1.46
C LYS A 44 21.25 -23.87 0.14
N ASN A 45 21.86 -24.96 -0.32
CA ASN A 45 22.60 -24.96 -1.58
C ASN A 45 21.66 -25.34 -2.74
N PRO A 46 21.58 -24.54 -3.83
CA PRO A 46 20.67 -24.83 -4.94
C PRO A 46 21.02 -26.14 -5.66
N TRP A 47 22.29 -26.52 -5.68
CA TRP A 47 22.75 -27.77 -6.27
C TRP A 47 22.54 -28.96 -5.32
N GLY A 48 22.56 -28.73 -4.01
CA GLY A 48 22.09 -29.70 -3.02
C GLY A 48 20.63 -30.07 -3.27
N GLN A 49 19.75 -29.08 -3.37
CA GLN A 49 18.33 -29.26 -3.70
C GLN A 49 18.14 -29.96 -5.06
N PHE A 50 18.87 -29.55 -6.09
CA PHE A 50 18.84 -30.21 -7.39
C PHE A 50 19.20 -31.69 -7.31
N LEU A 51 20.28 -32.04 -6.60
CA LEU A 51 20.72 -33.43 -6.47
C LEU A 51 19.78 -34.26 -5.59
N LEU A 52 19.19 -33.65 -4.56
CA LEU A 52 18.12 -34.30 -3.78
C LEU A 52 16.90 -34.61 -4.64
N PHE A 53 16.49 -33.69 -5.52
CA PHE A 53 15.46 -33.97 -6.54
C PHE A 53 15.86 -35.16 -7.43
N VAL A 54 17.11 -35.22 -7.88
CA VAL A 54 17.61 -36.33 -8.69
C VAL A 54 17.51 -37.66 -7.92
N GLU A 55 17.90 -37.68 -6.64
CA GLU A 55 17.74 -38.86 -5.79
C GLU A 55 16.27 -39.26 -5.66
N ASP A 56 15.38 -38.32 -5.31
CA ASP A 56 13.97 -38.62 -5.09
C ASP A 56 13.28 -39.20 -6.34
N VAL A 57 13.61 -38.70 -7.54
CA VAL A 57 13.01 -39.17 -8.79
C VAL A 57 13.58 -40.51 -9.27
N TYR A 58 14.88 -40.77 -9.02
CA TYR A 58 15.59 -41.89 -9.65
C TYR A 58 16.03 -43.01 -8.69
N VAL A 59 16.01 -42.81 -7.36
CA VAL A 59 16.27 -43.87 -6.35
C VAL A 59 15.17 -44.93 -6.33
N TYR A 60 13.90 -44.53 -6.46
CA TYR A 60 12.76 -45.45 -6.34
C TYR A 60 12.44 -46.22 -7.64
N LYS A 61 12.97 -45.81 -8.79
CA LYS A 61 12.80 -46.53 -10.07
C LYS A 61 13.77 -47.72 -10.17
N LYS A 62 13.61 -48.70 -9.28
CA LYS A 62 14.01 -50.14 -9.26
C LYS A 62 15.05 -50.71 -10.25
N SER A 63 16.01 -49.94 -10.78
CA SER A 63 16.73 -50.36 -11.99
C SER A 63 18.17 -49.86 -12.11
N ILE A 64 18.85 -49.65 -11.01
CA ILE A 64 20.32 -49.53 -11.10
C ILE A 64 20.97 -50.89 -11.42
N ARG A 65 20.25 -52.01 -11.20
CA ARG A 65 20.70 -53.37 -11.54
C ARG A 65 20.84 -53.66 -13.05
N SER A 66 20.35 -52.81 -13.96
CA SER A 66 20.46 -53.07 -15.41
C SER A 66 21.69 -52.44 -16.06
N ILE A 67 22.41 -51.55 -15.36
CA ILE A 67 23.62 -50.90 -15.90
C ILE A 67 24.85 -51.81 -15.73
N GLU A 68 24.90 -52.58 -14.64
CA GLU A 68 26.00 -53.52 -14.36
C GLU A 68 26.04 -54.73 -15.31
N ASN A 69 24.93 -55.07 -15.97
CA ASN A 69 24.81 -56.28 -16.80
C ASN A 69 25.03 -56.05 -18.31
N GLN A 70 25.30 -54.82 -18.74
CA GLN A 70 25.64 -54.51 -20.12
C GLN A 70 27.06 -53.95 -20.13
N GLY A 71 28.04 -54.72 -20.61
CA GLY A 71 29.44 -54.28 -20.74
C GLY A 71 29.65 -53.04 -21.64
N ASN A 72 28.59 -52.50 -22.22
CA ASN A 72 28.58 -51.20 -22.89
C ASN A 72 28.34 -50.11 -21.85
N LYS A 73 29.31 -49.21 -21.69
CA LYS A 73 29.18 -47.98 -20.91
C LYS A 73 28.80 -46.83 -21.85
N PRO A 74 27.52 -46.69 -22.25
CA PRO A 74 27.09 -45.66 -23.20
C PRO A 74 27.45 -44.25 -22.75
N GLY A 75 27.50 -43.98 -21.43
CA GLY A 75 27.93 -42.70 -20.91
C GLY A 75 29.36 -42.33 -21.28
N GLU A 76 30.29 -43.29 -21.29
CA GLU A 76 31.70 -43.04 -21.69
C GLU A 76 31.80 -42.63 -23.16
N ILE A 77 31.07 -43.31 -24.04
CA ILE A 77 30.99 -42.97 -25.47
C ILE A 77 30.48 -41.55 -25.67
N LEU A 78 29.36 -41.22 -25.00
CA LEU A 78 28.76 -39.89 -25.14
C LEU A 78 29.62 -38.80 -24.50
N LYS A 79 30.35 -39.09 -23.41
CA LYS A 79 31.34 -38.15 -22.83
C LYS A 79 32.44 -37.81 -23.83
N ILE A 80 32.96 -38.80 -24.55
CA ILE A 80 33.96 -38.59 -25.62
C ILE A 80 33.36 -37.72 -26.73
N ALA A 81 32.13 -38.02 -27.18
CA ALA A 81 31.46 -37.22 -28.20
C ALA A 81 31.24 -35.76 -27.76
N ILE A 82 30.83 -35.52 -26.51
CA ILE A 82 30.64 -34.19 -25.95
C ILE A 82 31.97 -33.45 -25.80
N LYS A 83 33.03 -34.12 -25.36
CA LYS A 83 34.37 -33.55 -25.27
C LYS A 83 34.84 -33.04 -26.64
N ASN A 84 34.81 -33.91 -27.66
CA ASN A 84 35.21 -33.52 -29.01
C ASN A 84 34.31 -32.41 -29.55
N LEU A 85 32.98 -32.48 -29.34
CA LEU A 85 32.07 -31.40 -29.71
C LEU A 85 32.47 -30.07 -29.08
N ASN A 86 32.85 -30.04 -27.80
CA ASN A 86 33.22 -28.81 -27.10
C ASN A 86 34.60 -28.27 -27.51
N GLU A 87 35.54 -29.14 -27.85
CA GLU A 87 36.90 -28.75 -28.25
C GLU A 87 36.98 -28.30 -29.72
N THR A 88 36.19 -28.92 -30.61
CA THR A 88 36.26 -28.70 -32.06
C THR A 88 34.92 -28.27 -32.67
N TYR A 89 34.07 -27.57 -31.92
CA TYR A 89 32.72 -27.15 -32.36
C TYR A 89 32.68 -26.31 -33.65
N GLN A 90 33.79 -25.69 -34.06
CA GLN A 90 33.89 -24.92 -35.30
C GLN A 90 34.00 -25.81 -36.54
N ALA A 91 34.41 -27.07 -36.38
CA ALA A 91 34.52 -28.05 -37.45
C ALA A 91 33.16 -28.62 -37.85
N SER A 92 33.12 -29.29 -39.00
CA SER A 92 31.96 -30.07 -39.43
C SER A 92 31.77 -31.31 -38.54
N TRP A 93 30.54 -31.80 -38.43
CA TRP A 93 30.28 -33.01 -37.64
C TRP A 93 31.05 -34.23 -38.16
N ALA A 94 31.32 -34.31 -39.47
CA ALA A 94 32.13 -35.38 -40.05
C ALA A 94 33.59 -35.35 -39.55
N GLU A 95 34.19 -34.16 -39.44
CA GLU A 95 35.55 -33.99 -38.91
C GLU A 95 35.61 -34.31 -37.41
N ILE A 96 34.59 -33.90 -36.63
CA ILE A 96 34.46 -34.25 -35.22
C ILE A 96 34.31 -35.77 -35.05
N LEU A 97 33.53 -36.42 -35.92
CA LEU A 97 33.31 -37.87 -35.87
C LEU A 97 34.59 -38.66 -36.15
N ASN A 98 35.50 -38.15 -37.00
CA ASN A 98 36.79 -38.77 -37.28
C ASN A 98 37.75 -38.76 -36.07
N GLN A 99 37.48 -37.93 -35.05
CA GLN A 99 38.24 -37.89 -33.79
C GLN A 99 37.72 -38.89 -32.75
N ILE A 100 36.55 -39.51 -33.01
CA ILE A 100 35.92 -40.49 -32.14
C ILE A 100 36.35 -41.89 -32.58
N PRO A 101 36.67 -42.82 -31.64
CA PRO A 101 37.00 -44.20 -31.99
C PRO A 101 35.92 -44.83 -32.86
N GLN A 102 36.33 -45.56 -33.91
CA GLN A 102 35.42 -46.08 -34.94
C GLN A 102 34.33 -47.00 -34.38
N SER A 103 34.62 -47.71 -33.29
CA SER A 103 33.66 -48.54 -32.54
C SER A 103 32.48 -47.75 -31.94
N TYR A 104 32.60 -46.42 -31.85
CA TYR A 104 31.65 -45.54 -31.17
C TYR A 104 31.01 -44.51 -32.10
N CYS A 105 31.40 -44.45 -33.37
CA CYS A 105 30.91 -43.45 -34.32
C CYS A 105 29.40 -43.55 -34.55
N GLN A 106 28.82 -44.75 -34.56
CA GLN A 106 27.37 -44.91 -34.78
C GLN A 106 26.56 -44.33 -33.62
N GLU A 107 26.97 -44.59 -32.39
CA GLU A 107 26.35 -44.08 -31.17
C GLU A 107 26.52 -42.56 -31.06
N ALA A 108 27.72 -42.05 -31.35
CA ALA A 108 27.99 -40.61 -31.38
C ALA A 108 27.14 -39.90 -32.44
N ASP A 109 27.00 -40.47 -33.64
CA ASP A 109 26.20 -39.88 -34.72
C ASP A 109 24.70 -39.89 -34.39
N LYS A 110 24.18 -40.97 -33.78
CA LYS A 110 22.80 -41.02 -33.27
C LYS A 110 22.56 -39.97 -32.20
N PHE A 111 23.50 -39.80 -31.27
CA PHE A 111 23.41 -38.77 -30.24
C PHE A 111 23.40 -37.37 -30.86
N TYR A 112 24.33 -37.10 -31.79
CA TYR A 112 24.39 -35.84 -32.51
C TYR A 112 23.09 -35.56 -33.26
N TYR A 113 22.54 -36.56 -33.96
CA TYR A 113 21.26 -36.47 -34.65
C TYR A 113 20.15 -35.95 -33.72
N HIS A 114 20.09 -36.41 -32.47
CA HIS A 114 19.09 -35.95 -31.51
C HIS A 114 19.36 -34.55 -30.95
N ILE A 115 20.60 -34.20 -30.60
CA ILE A 115 20.91 -32.87 -30.03
C ILE A 115 20.87 -31.76 -31.09
N SER A 116 21.17 -32.07 -32.35
CA SER A 116 21.20 -31.15 -33.49
C SER A 116 19.85 -30.98 -34.20
N ASN A 117 18.76 -31.51 -33.61
CA ASN A 117 17.43 -31.52 -34.22
C ASN A 117 17.43 -32.15 -35.63
N ARG A 118 17.88 -33.40 -35.70
CA ARG A 118 18.02 -34.20 -36.92
C ARG A 118 19.03 -33.61 -37.91
N LYS A 119 20.20 -33.19 -37.41
CA LYS A 119 21.30 -32.56 -38.17
C LYS A 119 20.94 -31.23 -38.85
N LYS A 120 19.90 -30.55 -38.38
CA LYS A 120 19.52 -29.19 -38.84
C LYS A 120 20.46 -28.12 -38.28
N LEU A 121 21.03 -28.35 -37.10
CA LEU A 121 21.97 -27.45 -36.45
C LEU A 121 23.40 -27.90 -36.75
N THR A 122 24.30 -26.92 -36.90
CA THR A 122 25.74 -27.16 -36.97
C THR A 122 26.31 -27.48 -35.57
N PRO A 123 27.48 -28.12 -35.46
CA PRO A 123 28.13 -28.36 -34.16
C PRO A 123 28.31 -27.08 -33.35
N GLN A 124 28.72 -25.99 -34.02
CA GLN A 124 28.84 -24.67 -33.42
C GLN A 124 27.52 -24.18 -32.81
N LYS A 125 26.40 -24.36 -33.52
CA LYS A 125 25.09 -23.90 -33.03
C LYS A 125 24.61 -24.76 -31.86
N VAL A 126 24.81 -26.07 -31.93
CA VAL A 126 24.52 -26.99 -30.81
C VAL A 126 25.33 -26.61 -29.58
N TYR A 127 26.64 -26.38 -29.75
CA TYR A 127 27.52 -25.92 -28.69
C TYR A 127 26.99 -24.62 -28.08
N GLN A 128 26.79 -23.56 -28.88
CA GLN A 128 26.30 -22.26 -28.41
C GLN A 128 24.97 -22.35 -27.65
N GLU A 129 23.99 -23.07 -28.19
CA GLU A 129 22.68 -23.23 -27.52
C GLU A 129 22.80 -24.01 -26.21
N SER A 130 23.62 -25.06 -26.17
CA SER A 130 23.86 -25.83 -24.94
C SER A 130 24.58 -25.00 -23.88
N GLN A 131 25.58 -24.20 -24.27
CA GLN A 131 26.30 -23.31 -23.36
C GLN A 131 25.40 -22.19 -22.82
N ALA A 132 24.50 -21.65 -23.65
CA ALA A 132 23.50 -20.68 -23.20
C ALA A 132 22.54 -21.30 -22.17
N ALA A 133 22.06 -22.53 -22.42
CA ALA A 133 21.22 -23.24 -21.47
C ALA A 133 21.93 -23.58 -20.16
N ILE A 134 23.18 -24.04 -20.21
CA ILE A 134 24.00 -24.30 -19.00
C ILE A 134 24.17 -23.01 -18.21
N LYS A 135 24.61 -21.91 -18.83
CA LYS A 135 24.74 -20.61 -18.16
C LYS A 135 23.41 -20.13 -17.58
N GLY A 136 22.32 -20.32 -18.31
CA GLY A 136 20.97 -19.99 -17.84
C GLY A 136 20.57 -20.79 -16.60
N LEU A 137 20.93 -22.07 -16.52
CA LEU A 137 20.76 -22.87 -15.30
C LEU A 137 21.65 -22.34 -14.17
N ILE A 138 22.96 -22.20 -14.40
CA ILE A 138 23.91 -21.80 -13.35
C ILE A 138 23.52 -20.45 -12.73
N ASN A 139 23.28 -19.44 -13.57
CA ASN A 139 23.04 -18.07 -13.12
C ASN A 139 21.71 -17.89 -12.39
N ASN A 140 20.75 -18.81 -12.57
CA ASN A 140 19.41 -18.71 -11.99
C ASN A 140 19.09 -19.83 -11.00
N ALA A 141 20.05 -20.73 -10.71
CA ALA A 141 19.85 -21.88 -9.84
C ALA A 141 19.46 -21.47 -8.40
N GLU A 142 20.08 -20.43 -7.86
CA GLU A 142 19.77 -19.92 -6.51
C GLU A 142 18.32 -19.42 -6.38
N TYR A 143 17.81 -18.75 -7.42
CA TYR A 143 16.46 -18.19 -7.45
C TYR A 143 15.37 -19.24 -7.70
N GLY A 144 15.71 -20.35 -8.37
CA GLY A 144 14.75 -21.35 -8.78
C GLY A 144 14.79 -22.67 -8.01
N PHE A 145 15.95 -23.11 -7.55
CA PHE A 145 16.08 -24.39 -6.83
C PHE A 145 15.99 -24.25 -5.32
N ILE A 146 16.09 -23.04 -4.78
CA ILE A 146 15.84 -22.76 -3.37
C ILE A 146 14.42 -22.20 -3.23
N TYR A 147 13.64 -22.75 -2.31
CA TYR A 147 12.36 -22.17 -1.95
C TYR A 147 12.61 -20.88 -1.16
N SER A 148 12.19 -19.75 -1.74
CA SER A 148 12.11 -18.47 -1.05
C SER A 148 10.71 -17.89 -1.20
N ASP A 149 10.28 -17.11 -0.21
CA ASP A 149 8.96 -16.47 -0.24
C ASP A 149 8.90 -15.29 -1.23
N ASN A 150 10.07 -14.74 -1.57
CA ASN A 150 10.22 -13.62 -2.50
C ASN A 150 11.10 -14.02 -3.69
N ARG A 151 10.55 -14.88 -4.56
CA ARG A 151 11.30 -15.33 -5.73
C ARG A 151 11.32 -14.25 -6.82
N ASP A 152 12.49 -14.04 -7.42
CA ASP A 152 12.62 -13.18 -8.59
C ASP A 152 11.99 -13.87 -9.81
N ILE A 153 10.79 -13.43 -10.17
CA ILE A 153 10.02 -13.97 -11.30
C ILE A 153 10.82 -13.88 -12.61
N GLY A 154 11.56 -12.80 -12.83
CA GLY A 154 12.37 -12.63 -14.04
C GLY A 154 13.47 -13.70 -14.14
N ARG A 155 14.13 -14.00 -13.01
CA ARG A 155 15.14 -15.08 -12.91
C ARG A 155 14.51 -16.45 -13.08
N ILE A 156 13.32 -16.67 -12.52
CA ILE A 156 12.58 -17.94 -12.71
C ILE A 156 12.18 -18.15 -14.18
N ILE A 157 11.76 -17.10 -14.90
CA ILE A 157 11.46 -17.17 -16.33
C ILE A 157 12.71 -17.57 -17.11
N GLN A 158 13.86 -16.95 -16.83
CA GLN A 158 15.13 -17.31 -17.48
C GLN A 158 15.53 -18.76 -17.19
N LEU A 159 15.28 -19.25 -15.97
CA LEU A 159 15.51 -20.65 -15.63
C LEU A 159 14.55 -21.60 -16.38
N CYS A 160 13.27 -21.23 -16.48
CA CYS A 160 12.27 -21.95 -17.26
C CYS A 160 12.70 -22.07 -18.71
N ASP A 161 13.18 -20.98 -19.32
CA ASP A 161 13.66 -20.97 -20.71
C ASP A 161 14.91 -21.83 -20.91
N ALA A 162 15.84 -21.82 -19.94
CA ALA A 162 16.99 -22.71 -19.95
C ALA A 162 16.58 -24.20 -19.90
N ILE A 163 15.59 -24.55 -19.08
CA ILE A 163 15.06 -25.92 -19.02
C ILE A 163 14.24 -26.28 -20.26
N ASN A 164 13.54 -25.30 -20.84
CA ASN A 164 12.75 -25.47 -22.06
C ASN A 164 13.60 -25.99 -23.23
N TYR A 165 14.88 -25.62 -23.29
CA TYR A 165 15.83 -26.12 -24.29
C TYR A 165 15.96 -27.65 -24.32
N PHE A 166 16.01 -28.30 -23.15
CA PHE A 166 16.35 -29.73 -23.06
C PHE A 166 15.20 -30.64 -22.60
N HIS A 167 14.14 -30.11 -21.97
CA HIS A 167 13.13 -30.96 -21.30
C HIS A 167 12.40 -32.00 -22.16
N LYS A 168 12.30 -31.79 -23.48
CA LYS A 168 11.62 -32.72 -24.42
C LYS A 168 12.55 -33.75 -25.05
N ASN A 169 13.85 -33.66 -24.80
CA ASN A 169 14.85 -34.44 -25.52
C ASN A 169 15.86 -35.07 -24.54
N PRO A 170 15.85 -36.42 -24.39
CA PRO A 170 16.73 -37.09 -23.43
C PRO A 170 18.22 -36.94 -23.78
N SER A 171 18.57 -36.80 -25.07
CA SER A 171 19.95 -36.56 -25.50
C SER A 171 20.42 -35.15 -25.16
N LYS A 172 19.55 -34.14 -25.34
CA LYS A 172 19.84 -32.77 -24.87
C LYS A 172 19.92 -32.71 -23.35
N THR A 173 19.02 -33.42 -22.66
CA THR A 173 19.06 -33.51 -21.19
C THR A 173 20.40 -34.08 -20.74
N TYR A 174 20.83 -35.20 -21.32
CA TYR A 174 22.14 -35.79 -21.04
C TYR A 174 23.30 -34.84 -21.36
N LEU A 175 23.26 -34.15 -22.52
CA LEU A 175 24.26 -33.16 -22.90
C LEU A 175 24.44 -32.08 -21.84
N ILE A 176 23.34 -31.58 -21.27
CA ILE A 176 23.38 -30.55 -20.22
C ILE A 176 23.89 -31.16 -18.91
N LEU A 177 23.30 -32.27 -18.45
CA LEU A 177 23.64 -32.89 -17.16
C LEU A 177 25.12 -33.31 -17.08
N SER A 178 25.64 -33.92 -18.13
CA SER A 178 27.04 -34.39 -18.19
C SER A 178 28.08 -33.26 -18.13
N GLN A 179 27.67 -32.02 -18.34
CA GLN A 179 28.53 -30.86 -18.26
C GLN A 179 28.39 -30.10 -16.94
N LEU A 180 27.28 -30.24 -16.19
CA LEU A 180 26.99 -29.41 -15.01
C LEU A 180 28.11 -29.39 -13.98
N GLU A 181 28.70 -30.54 -13.64
CA GLU A 181 29.79 -30.64 -12.65
C GLU A 181 31.00 -29.75 -12.99
N ALA A 182 31.26 -29.49 -14.27
CA ALA A 182 32.35 -28.62 -14.70
C ALA A 182 32.05 -27.12 -14.51
N TYR A 183 30.77 -26.73 -14.56
CA TYR A 183 30.32 -25.33 -14.54
C TYR A 183 29.76 -24.86 -13.19
N VAL A 184 29.44 -25.80 -12.29
CA VAL A 184 28.95 -25.44 -10.95
C VAL A 184 30.05 -24.78 -10.10
N PRO A 185 29.67 -23.92 -9.13
CA PRO A 185 30.60 -23.36 -8.14
C PRO A 185 31.44 -24.43 -7.43
N GLY A 186 32.65 -24.05 -7.00
CA GLY A 186 33.64 -24.99 -6.46
C GLY A 186 33.16 -25.76 -5.22
N ASP A 187 32.35 -25.13 -4.37
CA ASP A 187 31.71 -25.70 -3.19
C ASP A 187 30.63 -26.73 -3.53
N ALA A 188 30.02 -26.63 -4.72
CA ALA A 188 29.01 -27.58 -5.18
C ALA A 188 29.61 -28.83 -5.85
N LYS A 189 30.86 -28.77 -6.36
CA LYS A 189 31.50 -29.89 -7.06
C LYS A 189 31.52 -31.19 -6.24
N PRO A 190 31.92 -31.19 -4.95
CA PRO A 190 31.90 -32.41 -4.14
C PRO A 190 30.51 -33.07 -4.06
N LEU A 191 29.43 -32.28 -4.09
CA LEU A 191 28.06 -32.81 -4.06
C LEU A 191 27.77 -33.67 -5.28
N PHE A 192 28.21 -33.24 -6.47
CA PHE A 192 28.03 -33.99 -7.71
C PHE A 192 28.88 -35.26 -7.74
N THR A 193 30.15 -35.18 -7.31
CA THR A 193 31.05 -36.33 -7.27
C THR A 193 30.54 -37.41 -6.30
N GLU A 194 30.01 -37.00 -5.14
CA GLU A 194 29.55 -37.92 -4.09
C GLU A 194 28.13 -38.48 -4.32
N SER A 195 27.37 -37.88 -5.24
CA SER A 195 26.01 -38.30 -5.60
C SER A 195 26.03 -39.57 -6.45
N THR A 196 25.87 -40.72 -5.80
CA THR A 196 25.90 -42.03 -6.49
C THR A 196 24.80 -42.16 -7.55
N VAL A 197 23.65 -41.54 -7.35
CA VAL A 197 22.51 -41.58 -8.28
C VAL A 197 22.79 -40.71 -9.51
N PHE A 198 23.31 -39.51 -9.31
CA PHE A 198 23.71 -38.64 -10.42
C PHE A 198 24.82 -39.29 -11.24
N GLN A 199 25.86 -39.83 -10.61
CA GLN A 199 26.94 -40.52 -11.31
C GLN A 199 26.40 -41.75 -12.08
N SER A 200 25.46 -42.51 -11.52
CA SER A 200 24.79 -43.61 -12.24
C SER A 200 24.03 -43.14 -13.49
N ILE A 201 23.41 -41.95 -13.44
CA ILE A 201 22.74 -41.34 -14.62
C ILE A 201 23.78 -40.98 -15.69
N ILE A 202 24.90 -40.38 -15.26
CA ILE A 202 25.99 -40.00 -16.16
C ILE A 202 26.64 -41.22 -16.82
N GLU A 203 26.89 -42.30 -16.07
CA GLU A 203 27.41 -43.56 -16.63
C GLU A 203 26.41 -44.23 -17.58
N GLY A 204 25.11 -44.12 -17.28
CA GLY A 204 24.03 -44.70 -18.05
C GLY A 204 23.80 -44.06 -19.43
N GLY A 205 24.29 -42.85 -19.69
CA GLY A 205 24.11 -42.18 -20.99
C GLY A 205 22.71 -41.59 -21.22
N SER A 206 22.37 -41.28 -22.48
CA SER A 206 21.07 -40.69 -22.87
C SER A 206 19.92 -41.71 -22.88
N GLN A 207 19.68 -42.37 -21.75
CA GLN A 207 18.64 -43.40 -21.63
C GLN A 207 17.23 -42.79 -21.70
N GLN A 208 16.26 -43.62 -22.08
CA GLN A 208 14.82 -43.29 -22.14
C GLN A 208 14.28 -42.70 -20.83
N ARG A 209 14.95 -42.93 -19.70
CA ARG A 209 14.61 -42.40 -18.37
C ARG A 209 14.78 -40.89 -18.21
N LEU A 210 15.53 -40.25 -19.09
CA LEU A 210 15.70 -38.80 -19.09
C LEU A 210 14.57 -38.06 -19.80
N THR A 211 13.64 -38.79 -20.46
CA THR A 211 12.56 -38.19 -21.27
C THR A 211 11.70 -37.21 -20.47
N ASP A 212 11.40 -37.53 -19.19
CA ASP A 212 10.57 -36.68 -18.34
C ASP A 212 11.37 -35.80 -17.37
N PHE A 213 12.70 -35.86 -17.41
CA PHE A 213 13.57 -35.22 -16.42
C PHE A 213 13.30 -33.73 -16.32
N GLY A 214 13.36 -33.01 -17.45
CA GLY A 214 13.20 -31.55 -17.45
C GLY A 214 11.80 -31.13 -16.99
N MET A 215 10.75 -31.84 -17.40
CA MET A 215 9.39 -31.54 -16.92
C MET A 215 9.22 -31.82 -15.42
N ALA A 216 9.81 -32.92 -14.92
CA ALA A 216 9.79 -33.24 -13.50
C ALA A 216 10.54 -32.17 -12.69
N LEU A 217 11.69 -31.72 -13.19
CA LEU A 217 12.48 -30.64 -12.59
C LEU A 217 11.66 -29.35 -12.54
N MET A 218 11.03 -28.97 -13.66
CA MET A 218 10.23 -27.75 -13.72
C MET A 218 9.05 -27.78 -12.75
N LYS A 219 8.38 -28.93 -12.63
CA LYS A 219 7.25 -29.10 -11.71
C LYS A 219 7.69 -29.07 -10.25
N HIS A 220 8.78 -29.77 -9.92
CA HIS A 220 9.28 -29.85 -8.55
C HIS A 220 9.61 -28.45 -7.98
N PHE A 221 10.29 -27.64 -8.78
CA PHE A 221 10.71 -26.29 -8.40
C PHE A 221 9.70 -25.19 -8.75
N ARG A 222 8.51 -25.55 -9.26
CA ARG A 222 7.46 -24.61 -9.69
C ARG A 222 7.97 -23.55 -10.67
N VAL A 223 8.78 -23.98 -11.64
CA VAL A 223 9.33 -23.11 -12.70
C VAL A 223 8.68 -23.40 -14.05
N THR A 224 7.46 -23.96 -14.06
CA THR A 224 6.65 -24.07 -15.27
C THR A 224 6.03 -22.72 -15.63
N HIS A 225 5.84 -22.44 -16.92
CA HIS A 225 5.13 -21.25 -17.40
C HIS A 225 3.78 -21.02 -16.70
N THR A 226 3.05 -22.10 -16.37
CA THR A 226 1.80 -22.01 -15.63
C THR A 226 2.01 -21.55 -14.20
N ALA A 227 2.94 -22.16 -13.46
CA ALA A 227 3.21 -21.81 -12.07
C ALA A 227 3.74 -20.37 -11.94
N ILE A 228 4.59 -19.95 -12.89
CA ILE A 228 5.11 -18.59 -12.97
C ILE A 228 3.96 -17.59 -13.18
N LYS A 229 3.02 -17.88 -14.09
CA LYS A 229 1.85 -17.03 -14.32
C LYS A 229 0.97 -16.93 -13.09
N ASP A 230 0.72 -18.06 -12.41
CA ASP A 230 -0.10 -18.10 -11.20
C ASP A 230 0.54 -17.27 -10.07
N GLU A 231 1.87 -17.37 -9.90
CA GLU A 231 2.64 -16.57 -8.93
C GLU A 231 2.64 -15.09 -9.28
N THR A 232 2.84 -14.75 -10.56
CA THR A 232 2.78 -13.37 -11.04
C THR A 232 1.40 -12.75 -10.79
N ALA A 233 0.33 -13.51 -11.05
CA ALA A 233 -1.04 -13.07 -10.80
C ALA A 233 -1.31 -12.88 -9.29
N GLY A 234 -0.83 -13.81 -8.45
CA GLY A 234 -0.91 -13.68 -6.99
C GLY A 234 -0.21 -12.42 -6.47
N ASN A 235 1.02 -12.17 -6.91
CA ASN A 235 1.79 -10.98 -6.53
C ASN A 235 1.12 -9.69 -7.02
N LEU A 236 0.52 -9.70 -8.22
CA LEU A 236 -0.24 -8.56 -8.72
C LEU A 236 -1.45 -8.27 -7.82
N ILE A 237 -2.24 -9.28 -7.45
CA ILE A 237 -3.39 -9.11 -6.56
C ILE A 237 -2.99 -8.53 -5.20
N LEU A 238 -1.88 -9.01 -4.63
CA LEU A 238 -1.35 -8.49 -3.36
C LEU A 238 -0.96 -7.01 -3.50
N SER A 239 -0.19 -6.66 -4.53
CA SER A 239 0.23 -5.27 -4.79
C SER A 239 -0.96 -4.34 -5.04
N MET A 240 -1.98 -4.80 -5.77
CA MET A 240 -3.22 -4.04 -5.95
C MET A 240 -3.95 -3.82 -4.62
N GLY A 241 -4.02 -4.84 -3.76
CA GLY A 241 -4.62 -4.72 -2.43
C GLY A 241 -3.88 -3.75 -1.51
N GLU A 242 -2.55 -3.67 -1.61
CA GLU A 242 -1.72 -2.70 -0.88
C GLU A 242 -1.97 -1.27 -1.37
N ILE A 243 -1.95 -1.06 -2.69
CA ILE A 243 -2.25 0.24 -3.32
C ILE A 243 -3.67 0.69 -2.98
N GLU A 244 -4.66 -0.21 -3.04
CA GLU A 244 -6.04 0.11 -2.66
C GLU A 244 -6.16 0.54 -1.18
N ARG A 245 -5.40 -0.10 -0.28
CA ARG A 245 -5.38 0.26 1.14
C ARG A 245 -4.72 1.62 1.36
N GLU A 246 -3.62 1.89 0.67
CA GLU A 246 -2.91 3.16 0.72
C GLU A 246 -3.81 4.30 0.20
N LEU A 247 -4.44 4.11 -0.97
CA LEU A 247 -5.38 5.08 -1.53
C LEU A 247 -6.56 5.35 -0.60
N LYS A 248 -7.14 4.30 0.02
CA LYS A 248 -8.20 4.49 1.03
C LYS A 248 -7.72 5.35 2.20
N THR A 249 -6.51 5.14 2.68
CA THR A 249 -5.92 5.90 3.79
C THR A 249 -5.69 7.36 3.41
N GLN A 250 -5.20 7.62 2.19
CA GLN A 250 -5.04 8.97 1.66
C GLN A 250 -6.39 9.69 1.52
N ILE A 251 -7.41 9.00 0.99
CA ILE A 251 -8.77 9.56 0.87
C ILE A 251 -9.31 9.95 2.26
N THR A 252 -9.21 9.07 3.26
CA THR A 252 -9.70 9.39 4.62
C THR A 252 -8.95 10.57 5.26
N THR A 253 -7.66 10.72 4.96
CA THR A 253 -6.86 11.84 5.46
C THR A 253 -7.29 13.15 4.81
N LEU A 254 -7.45 13.15 3.48
CA LEU A 254 -7.91 14.33 2.73
C LEU A 254 -9.33 14.74 3.11
N GLU A 255 -10.22 13.78 3.39
CA GLU A 255 -11.57 14.07 3.88
C GLU A 255 -11.56 14.75 5.25
N ALA A 256 -10.67 14.31 6.15
CA ALA A 256 -10.49 14.94 7.47
C ALA A 256 -9.93 16.36 7.34
N GLU A 257 -8.88 16.56 6.55
CA GLU A 257 -8.29 17.88 6.28
C GLU A 257 -9.31 18.84 5.64
N LYS A 258 -10.09 18.35 4.68
CA LYS A 258 -11.17 19.15 4.06
C LYS A 258 -12.20 19.58 5.10
N LEU A 259 -12.59 18.70 6.02
CA LEU A 259 -13.56 19.02 7.07
C LEU A 259 -12.99 20.07 8.02
N GLU A 260 -11.73 19.93 8.43
CA GLU A 260 -11.03 20.88 9.28
C GLU A 260 -10.95 22.27 8.64
N LEU A 261 -10.42 22.36 7.41
CA LEU A 261 -10.34 23.62 6.65
C LEU A 261 -11.73 24.25 6.44
N THR A 262 -12.77 23.44 6.22
CA THR A 262 -14.13 23.96 6.08
C THR A 262 -14.64 24.58 7.38
N ASN A 263 -14.27 24.01 8.53
CA ASN A 263 -14.64 24.55 9.83
C ASN A 263 -13.84 25.82 10.17
N GLU A 264 -12.54 25.85 9.91
CA GLU A 264 -11.70 27.04 10.06
C GLU A 264 -12.23 28.21 9.22
N LEU A 265 -12.60 27.94 7.97
CA LEU A 265 -13.13 28.96 7.06
C LEU A 265 -14.47 29.52 7.57
N LYS A 266 -15.35 28.67 8.12
CA LYS A 266 -16.60 29.12 8.75
C LYS A 266 -16.34 30.01 9.97
N GLN A 267 -15.43 29.60 10.86
CA GLN A 267 -15.06 30.37 12.05
C GLN A 267 -14.45 31.71 11.67
N SER A 268 -13.50 31.72 10.73
CA SER A 268 -12.86 32.93 10.23
C SER A 268 -13.87 33.90 9.61
N ARG A 269 -14.80 33.41 8.78
CA ARG A 269 -15.88 34.23 8.21
C ARG A 269 -16.77 34.85 9.28
N GLN A 270 -17.12 34.08 10.32
CA GLN A 270 -17.93 34.58 11.41
C GLN A 270 -17.18 35.66 12.22
N GLN A 271 -15.91 35.43 12.53
CA GLN A 271 -15.08 36.39 13.26
C GLN A 271 -14.87 37.69 12.46
N VAL A 272 -14.61 37.61 11.16
CA VAL A 272 -14.51 38.79 10.29
C VAL A 272 -15.83 39.57 10.27
N ARG A 273 -16.97 38.86 10.18
CA ARG A 273 -18.29 39.49 10.23
C ARG A 273 -18.55 40.19 11.56
N GLU A 274 -18.24 39.55 12.69
CA GLU A 274 -18.40 40.14 14.02
C GLU A 274 -17.50 41.37 14.20
N ASN A 275 -16.24 41.30 13.75
CA ASN A 275 -15.32 42.43 13.80
C ASN A 275 -15.80 43.61 12.94
N ALA A 276 -16.29 43.35 11.73
CA ALA A 276 -16.85 44.40 10.86
C ALA A 276 -18.09 45.05 11.49
N LEU A 277 -18.96 44.28 12.15
CA LEU A 277 -20.11 44.83 12.88
C LEU A 277 -19.69 45.71 14.07
N ILE A 278 -18.65 45.29 14.81
CA ILE A 278 -18.06 46.08 15.89
C ILE A 278 -17.49 47.38 15.36
N GLU A 279 -16.75 47.35 14.25
CA GLU A 279 -16.15 48.52 13.62
C GLU A 279 -17.22 49.50 13.14
N ILE A 280 -18.25 49.02 12.43
CA ILE A 280 -19.40 49.84 12.02
C ILE A 280 -20.08 50.49 13.24
N ALA A 281 -20.30 49.73 14.32
CA ALA A 281 -20.92 50.27 15.52
C ALA A 281 -20.02 51.30 16.23
N GLN A 282 -18.71 51.10 16.22
CA GLN A 282 -17.73 52.06 16.74
C GLN A 282 -17.71 53.34 15.90
N ASP A 283 -17.68 53.25 14.58
CA ASP A 283 -17.68 54.41 13.69
C ASP A 283 -18.96 55.24 13.82
N LEU A 284 -20.11 54.56 13.91
CA LEU A 284 -21.39 55.23 14.09
C LEU A 284 -21.51 55.95 15.44
N GLN A 285 -20.75 55.55 16.45
CA GLN A 285 -20.93 56.04 17.82
C GLN A 285 -19.78 56.91 18.34
N ASN A 286 -18.55 56.70 17.85
CA ASN A 286 -17.35 57.47 18.22
C ASN A 286 -17.05 58.61 17.23
N SER A 287 -17.85 58.75 16.17
CA SER A 287 -17.78 59.91 15.28
C SER A 287 -18.10 61.22 16.03
N PRO A 288 -17.67 62.39 15.53
CA PRO A 288 -17.84 63.70 16.21
C PRO A 288 -19.29 64.01 16.59
N GLN A 289 -20.25 63.38 15.91
CA GLN A 289 -21.66 63.37 16.24
C GLN A 289 -22.14 61.92 16.36
N PRO A 290 -22.40 61.40 17.58
CA PRO A 290 -22.76 59.99 17.77
C PRO A 290 -24.10 59.67 17.11
N GLY A 291 -24.05 59.03 15.94
CA GLY A 291 -25.18 58.80 15.06
C GLY A 291 -26.25 57.91 15.69
N LEU A 292 -25.86 56.80 16.32
CA LEU A 292 -26.82 55.90 16.98
C LEU A 292 -27.57 56.60 18.12
N HIS A 293 -26.85 57.41 18.91
CA HIS A 293 -27.46 58.19 19.98
C HIS A 293 -28.40 59.28 19.46
N HIS A 294 -28.05 59.95 18.36
CA HIS A 294 -28.93 60.96 17.74
C HIS A 294 -30.19 60.34 17.16
N ILE A 295 -30.07 59.20 16.47
CA ILE A 295 -31.21 58.47 15.92
C ILE A 295 -32.13 57.98 17.04
N ASP A 296 -31.59 57.38 18.11
CA ASP A 296 -32.39 56.92 19.26
C ASP A 296 -33.09 58.08 19.99
N LYS A 297 -32.42 59.25 20.10
CA LYS A 297 -33.02 60.44 20.71
C LYS A 297 -34.15 61.03 19.84
N ILE A 298 -33.97 61.08 18.53
CA ILE A 298 -35.00 61.54 17.59
C ILE A 298 -36.20 60.60 17.66
N ILE A 299 -35.97 59.28 17.58
CA ILE A 299 -37.05 58.28 17.69
C ILE A 299 -37.76 58.41 19.04
N SER A 300 -37.03 58.48 20.16
CA SER A 300 -37.61 58.60 21.50
C SER A 300 -38.41 59.88 21.69
N SER A 301 -37.93 61.02 21.16
CA SER A 301 -38.63 62.30 21.22
C SER A 301 -39.91 62.30 20.40
N LEU A 302 -39.90 61.65 19.23
CA LEU A 302 -41.08 61.51 18.39
C LEU A 302 -42.08 60.53 19.02
N GLU A 303 -41.61 59.42 19.61
CA GLU A 303 -42.46 58.48 20.34
C GLU A 303 -43.10 59.10 21.60
N SER A 304 -42.37 59.95 22.34
CA SER A 304 -42.94 60.66 23.50
C SER A 304 -43.99 61.68 23.07
N GLN A 305 -43.74 62.41 21.98
CA GLN A 305 -44.71 63.34 21.42
C GLN A 305 -46.00 62.60 21.01
N ILE A 306 -45.88 61.51 20.26
CA ILE A 306 -47.04 60.67 19.87
C ILE A 306 -47.83 60.19 21.10
N LYS A 307 -47.15 59.83 22.19
CA LYS A 307 -47.80 59.36 23.44
C LYS A 307 -48.48 60.49 24.22
N GLU A 308 -47.97 61.72 24.17
CA GLU A 308 -48.49 62.86 24.94
C GLU A 308 -49.63 63.59 24.24
N THR A 309 -49.60 63.69 22.91
CA THR A 309 -50.61 64.46 22.15
C THR A 309 -51.71 63.60 21.53
N GLY A 310 -51.57 62.28 21.48
CA GLY A 310 -52.57 61.36 20.89
C GLY A 310 -52.70 61.44 19.36
N GLU A 311 -52.14 62.48 18.74
CA GLU A 311 -51.97 62.66 17.30
C GLU A 311 -50.51 63.01 16.98
N ALA A 312 -50.00 62.48 15.87
CA ALA A 312 -48.69 62.84 15.37
C ALA A 312 -48.75 64.26 14.76
N GLU A 313 -48.47 65.30 15.55
CA GLU A 313 -48.23 66.66 15.02
C GLU A 313 -46.88 66.74 14.27
N LEU A 314 -46.70 65.88 13.27
CA LEU A 314 -45.71 66.05 12.22
C LEU A 314 -46.49 66.46 10.97
N SER A 315 -46.75 67.76 10.81
CA SER A 315 -47.56 68.33 9.71
C SER A 315 -46.84 68.34 8.35
N SER A 316 -46.05 67.30 8.04
CA SER A 316 -45.32 67.13 6.78
C SER A 316 -45.13 65.64 6.51
N ASP A 317 -45.62 65.16 5.35
CA ASP A 317 -45.43 63.78 4.86
C ASP A 317 -43.94 63.37 4.85
N ASP A 318 -43.03 64.34 4.65
CA ASP A 318 -41.58 64.11 4.68
C ASP A 318 -41.08 63.71 6.08
N ALA A 319 -41.64 64.30 7.14
CA ALA A 319 -41.21 64.01 8.50
C ALA A 319 -41.68 62.62 8.97
N GLN A 320 -42.87 62.18 8.55
CA GLN A 320 -43.34 60.80 8.78
C GLN A 320 -42.49 59.79 7.99
N THR A 321 -42.13 60.12 6.75
CA THR A 321 -41.27 59.28 5.92
C THR A 321 -39.88 59.12 6.55
N ILE A 322 -39.27 60.21 7.03
CA ILE A 322 -37.98 60.18 7.74
C ILE A 322 -38.08 59.32 9.02
N PHE A 323 -39.16 59.44 9.79
CA PHE A 323 -39.36 58.61 10.99
C PHE A 323 -39.43 57.11 10.65
N ILE A 324 -40.18 56.72 9.62
CA ILE A 324 -40.27 55.32 9.17
C ILE A 324 -38.89 54.80 8.72
N ILE A 325 -38.13 55.61 7.97
CA ILE A 325 -36.78 55.25 7.53
C ILE A 325 -35.85 55.03 8.72
N LEU A 326 -35.83 55.95 9.70
CA LEU A 326 -34.99 55.82 10.89
C LEU A 326 -35.36 54.62 11.75
N ARG A 327 -36.65 54.33 11.90
CA ARG A 327 -37.13 53.14 12.62
C ARG A 327 -36.75 51.83 11.90
N ASN A 328 -36.88 51.80 10.58
CA ASN A 328 -36.48 50.64 9.79
C ASN A 328 -34.97 50.43 9.85
N PHE A 329 -34.18 51.50 9.78
CA PHE A 329 -32.73 51.45 9.95
C PHE A 329 -32.33 50.90 11.32
N MET A 330 -32.95 51.39 12.40
CA MET A 330 -32.73 50.85 13.75
C MET A 330 -33.12 49.37 13.88
N THR A 331 -34.20 48.96 13.22
CA THR A 331 -34.63 47.54 13.21
C THR A 331 -33.62 46.67 12.47
N ILE A 332 -33.03 47.17 11.36
CA ILE A 332 -31.96 46.47 10.63
C ILE A 332 -30.71 46.33 11.50
N LEU A 333 -30.30 47.40 12.20
CA LEU A 333 -29.15 47.37 13.11
C LEU A 333 -29.35 46.36 14.26
N GLN A 334 -30.54 46.31 14.84
CA GLN A 334 -30.90 45.30 15.86
C GLN A 334 -30.84 43.88 15.31
N LYS A 335 -31.36 43.64 14.10
CA LYS A 335 -31.25 42.33 13.43
C LYS A 335 -29.80 41.93 13.11
N LEU A 336 -28.91 42.90 12.97
CA LEU A 336 -27.47 42.70 12.79
C LEU A 336 -26.71 42.55 14.12
N GLY A 337 -27.40 42.63 15.27
CA GLY A 337 -26.83 42.43 16.61
C GLY A 337 -26.35 43.70 17.32
N ILE A 338 -26.59 44.88 16.74
CA ILE A 338 -26.32 46.19 17.37
C ILE A 338 -27.53 46.58 18.22
N GLU A 339 -27.38 46.49 19.53
CA GLU A 339 -28.46 46.71 20.49
C GLU A 339 -28.15 47.85 21.45
N SER A 340 -29.18 48.61 21.81
CA SER A 340 -29.09 49.58 22.90
C SER A 340 -29.35 48.89 24.25
N TYR A 341 -28.66 49.35 25.29
CA TYR A 341 -28.88 48.87 26.66
C TYR A 341 -28.68 50.02 27.66
N PRO A 342 -29.38 50.03 28.81
CA PRO A 342 -30.55 49.21 29.14
C PRO A 342 -31.78 49.59 28.28
N GLN A 343 -32.74 48.67 28.14
CA GLN A 343 -33.90 48.83 27.25
C GLN A 343 -34.83 50.00 27.65
N SER A 344 -34.85 50.39 28.92
CA SER A 344 -35.66 51.50 29.44
C SER A 344 -34.78 52.56 30.12
N LEU A 345 -35.09 53.84 29.85
CA LEU A 345 -34.51 55.01 30.53
C LEU A 345 -35.24 55.37 31.83
N GLN A 346 -36.47 54.89 32.01
CA GLN A 346 -37.34 55.30 33.12
C GLN A 346 -37.19 54.40 34.35
N GLU A 347 -36.77 53.15 34.17
CA GLU A 347 -36.65 52.17 35.24
C GLU A 347 -35.36 52.37 36.06
N SER A 348 -35.49 52.32 37.39
CA SER A 348 -34.34 52.27 38.30
C SER A 348 -33.84 50.83 38.46
N PHE A 349 -32.54 50.62 38.34
CA PHE A 349 -31.92 49.30 38.52
C PHE A 349 -30.66 49.39 39.39
N THR A 350 -30.20 48.24 39.90
CA THR A 350 -29.01 48.18 40.77
C THR A 350 -27.80 47.76 39.98
N ILE A 351 -26.68 48.50 40.10
CA ILE A 351 -25.39 48.12 39.53
C ILE A 351 -24.38 47.78 40.62
N SER A 352 -23.45 46.90 40.30
CA SER A 352 -22.29 46.53 41.12
C SER A 352 -20.98 47.06 40.54
N GLU A 353 -19.91 47.06 41.34
CA GLU A 353 -18.56 47.49 40.92
C GLU A 353 -18.04 46.66 39.73
N LEU A 354 -18.41 45.37 39.65
CA LEU A 354 -18.05 44.47 38.54
C LEU A 354 -18.70 44.86 37.21
N GLU A 355 -19.75 45.69 37.23
CA GLU A 355 -20.51 46.11 36.04
C GLU A 355 -20.08 47.48 35.54
N LEU A 356 -19.11 48.14 36.18
CA LEU A 356 -18.57 49.45 35.75
C LEU A 356 -17.94 49.43 34.35
N ALA A 357 -17.54 48.26 33.84
CA ALA A 357 -17.11 48.11 32.45
C ALA A 357 -18.24 48.33 31.43
N LYS A 358 -19.50 48.16 31.84
CA LYS A 358 -20.70 48.34 31.01
C LYS A 358 -21.37 49.70 31.22
N TYR A 359 -21.04 50.42 32.30
CA TYR A 359 -21.74 51.63 32.71
C TYR A 359 -20.78 52.76 33.09
N THR A 360 -20.97 53.95 32.51
CA THR A 360 -20.31 55.17 33.00
C THR A 360 -21.13 55.71 34.16
N TYR A 361 -20.63 55.49 35.38
CA TYR A 361 -21.30 55.86 36.61
C TYR A 361 -20.99 57.30 37.04
N VAL A 362 -22.03 58.06 37.37
CA VAL A 362 -21.94 59.43 37.92
C VAL A 362 -22.57 59.45 39.31
N GLY A 363 -21.75 59.46 40.36
CA GLY A 363 -22.19 59.43 41.76
C GLY A 363 -21.04 59.18 42.75
N THR A 364 -21.37 58.78 43.97
CA THR A 364 -20.38 58.55 45.05
C THR A 364 -19.59 57.23 44.84
N PRO A 365 -18.34 57.10 45.34
CA PRO A 365 -17.51 55.89 45.17
C PRO A 365 -18.19 54.61 45.70
N PHE A 366 -17.90 53.46 45.09
CA PHE A 366 -18.42 52.16 45.55
C PHE A 366 -17.67 51.71 46.81
N THR A 367 -18.41 51.46 47.90
CA THR A 367 -17.89 51.01 49.20
C THR A 367 -18.31 49.58 49.57
N LYS A 368 -18.63 48.75 48.56
CA LYS A 368 -19.06 47.32 48.60
C LYS A 368 -20.57 47.03 48.55
N GLU A 369 -21.43 48.01 48.29
CA GLU A 369 -22.88 47.80 48.12
C GLU A 369 -23.35 48.08 46.68
N LYS A 370 -24.39 47.35 46.26
CA LYS A 370 -25.10 47.59 45.00
C LYS A 370 -25.80 48.95 45.08
N LYS A 371 -25.60 49.81 44.07
CA LYS A 371 -26.18 51.15 44.04
C LYS A 371 -27.38 51.22 43.11
N LYS A 372 -28.47 51.84 43.57
CA LYS A 372 -29.64 52.13 42.72
C LYS A 372 -29.33 53.31 41.82
N VAL A 373 -29.40 53.08 40.52
CA VAL A 373 -29.10 54.06 39.49
C VAL A 373 -30.26 54.20 38.51
N LYS A 374 -30.34 55.37 37.87
CA LYS A 374 -31.21 55.63 36.73
C LYS A 374 -30.38 55.86 35.47
N CYS A 375 -30.78 55.27 34.37
CA CYS A 375 -30.10 55.48 33.09
C CYS A 375 -30.42 56.88 32.56
N ILE A 376 -29.36 57.65 32.30
CA ILE A 376 -29.45 58.98 31.66
C ILE A 376 -29.26 58.83 30.16
N GLN A 377 -28.36 57.95 29.74
CA GLN A 377 -28.00 57.75 28.34
C GLN A 377 -27.80 56.26 28.06
N LYS A 378 -28.52 55.72 27.08
CA LYS A 378 -28.33 54.32 26.65
C LYS A 378 -26.91 54.14 26.10
N GLY A 379 -26.33 52.98 26.40
CA GLY A 379 -25.12 52.46 25.79
C GLY A 379 -25.45 51.56 24.60
N TRP A 380 -24.42 51.19 23.85
CA TRP A 380 -24.53 50.35 22.66
C TRP A 380 -23.62 49.13 22.77
N LYS A 381 -24.14 47.97 22.40
CA LYS A 381 -23.41 46.69 22.38
C LYS A 381 -23.61 45.99 21.04
N VAL A 382 -22.60 45.23 20.65
CA VAL A 382 -22.71 44.22 19.58
C VAL A 382 -22.59 42.86 20.24
N ASN A 383 -23.67 42.09 20.23
CA ASN A 383 -23.78 40.85 21.01
C ASN A 383 -23.46 41.12 22.51
N ASP A 384 -22.36 40.54 23.01
CA ASP A 384 -21.86 40.70 24.39
C ASP A 384 -20.78 41.78 24.55
N LYS A 385 -20.27 42.34 23.46
CA LYS A 385 -19.21 43.36 23.50
C LYS A 385 -19.82 44.76 23.61
N VAL A 386 -19.47 45.47 24.68
CA VAL A 386 -19.84 46.87 24.87
C VAL A 386 -19.04 47.76 23.92
N ILE A 387 -19.76 48.53 23.09
CA ILE A 387 -19.18 49.55 22.19
C ILE A 387 -19.12 50.89 22.91
N THR A 388 -20.20 51.26 23.58
CA THR A 388 -20.25 52.46 24.42
C THR A 388 -20.99 52.14 25.71
N PRO A 389 -20.38 52.44 26.88
CA PRO A 389 -21.03 52.24 28.16
C PRO A 389 -22.26 53.13 28.31
N ALA A 390 -23.31 52.61 28.94
CA ALA A 390 -24.50 53.41 29.24
C ALA A 390 -24.20 54.38 30.40
N LYS A 391 -24.62 55.65 30.31
CA LYS A 391 -24.43 56.60 31.42
C LYS A 391 -25.56 56.48 32.42
N VAL A 392 -25.20 56.26 33.67
CA VAL A 392 -26.13 56.03 34.77
C VAL A 392 -25.80 56.97 35.93
N LYS A 393 -26.83 57.50 36.59
CA LYS A 393 -26.70 58.40 37.74
C LYS A 393 -27.30 57.78 38.98
N GLU A 394 -26.60 57.92 40.09
CA GLU A 394 -27.05 57.51 41.41
C GLU A 394 -28.35 58.23 41.79
N LEU A 395 -29.36 57.47 42.20
CA LEU A 395 -30.53 58.01 42.87
C LEU A 395 -30.15 58.19 44.35
N ILE A 396 -29.80 59.42 44.72
CA ILE A 396 -29.62 59.77 46.13
C ILE A 396 -30.98 59.55 46.79
N PRO A 397 -31.09 58.75 47.88
CA PRO A 397 -32.35 58.64 48.59
C PRO A 397 -32.77 60.04 49.01
N SER A 398 -33.93 60.48 48.52
CA SER A 398 -34.61 61.64 49.05
C SER A 398 -34.70 61.48 50.56
N SER A 399 -34.14 62.45 51.29
CA SER A 399 -34.46 62.69 52.68
C SER A 399 -35.96 62.99 52.77
N GLU A 400 -36.78 61.95 52.89
CA GLU A 400 -38.14 62.09 53.34
C GLU A 400 -38.10 62.37 54.85
N GLY A 401 -38.66 63.52 55.22
CA GLY A 401 -38.92 63.84 56.61
C GLY A 401 -39.91 62.86 57.21
N ASN A 402 -39.55 62.35 58.37
CA ASN A 402 -40.30 62.49 59.61
C ASN A 402 -39.37 62.21 60.80
#